data_AF-A0AAQ0RYD9-F1
#
_entry.id   AF-A0AAQ0RYD9-F1
#
_cell.length_a   1.000
_cell.length_b   1.000
_cell.length_c   1.000
_cell.angle_alpha   90.00
_cell.angle_beta   90.00
_cell.angle_gamma   90.00
#
_symmetry.space_group_name_H-M   'P 1'
#
loop_
_entity.id
_entity.type
_entity.pdbx_description
1 polymer ?
#
loop_
_entity_poly.entity_id
_entity_poly.type
_entity_poly.pdbx_seq_one_letter_code
_entity_poly.pdbx_strand_id
1 'polypeptide(L)'
;MQATNIEINYDRQAKKIGLIVGISEEVYFCSISRVSAVYVEYIDEKWVAWRESYVPNTNRRSSYKLIAHGSFELVIARTKNYLGYIKRNRGY
;
A
#
# COMPACT_ATOMS: atom_id res chain seq x y z
N MET A 1 -36.42 4.53 -0.94
CA MET A 1 -35.18 3.89 -0.43
C MET A 1 -34.20 5.01 -0.12
N GLN A 2 -33.88 5.26 1.16
CA GLN A 2 -32.88 6.28 1.49
C GLN A 2 -31.51 5.70 1.14
N ALA A 3 -30.81 6.32 0.19
CA ALA A 3 -29.42 5.98 -0.09
C ALA A 3 -28.58 6.43 1.11
N THR A 4 -28.17 5.49 1.95
CA THR A 4 -27.09 5.74 2.91
C THR A 4 -25.82 5.98 2.11
N ASN A 5 -25.54 7.25 1.80
CA ASN A 5 -24.25 7.71 1.28
C ASN A 5 -23.19 7.46 2.37
N ILE A 6 -22.70 6.23 2.45
CA ILE A 6 -21.49 5.93 3.20
C ILE A 6 -20.36 6.46 2.32
N GLU A 7 -19.91 7.68 2.62
CA GLU A 7 -18.74 8.26 1.98
C GLU A 7 -17.54 7.34 2.24
N ILE A 8 -17.06 6.67 1.20
CA ILE A 8 -15.97 5.72 1.30
C ILE A 8 -14.68 6.51 1.45
N ASN A 9 -14.21 6.68 2.68
CA ASN A 9 -12.95 7.38 2.95
C ASN A 9 -11.76 6.40 2.82
N TYR A 10 -11.10 6.42 1.65
CA TYR A 10 -9.95 5.55 1.37
C TYR A 10 -8.75 5.85 2.27
N ASP A 11 -8.49 7.12 2.57
CA ASP A 11 -7.42 7.55 3.47
C ASP A 11 -7.52 6.89 4.85
N ARG A 12 -8.72 6.85 5.43
CA ARG A 12 -8.99 6.23 6.72
C ARG A 12 -8.75 4.72 6.65
N GLN A 13 -9.13 4.07 5.56
CA GLN A 13 -8.91 2.64 5.37
C GLN A 13 -7.43 2.30 5.19
N ALA A 14 -6.68 3.10 4.44
CA ALA A 14 -5.24 2.96 4.27
C ALA A 14 -4.50 3.15 5.61
N LYS A 15 -4.84 4.21 6.37
CA LYS A 15 -4.28 4.45 7.71
C LYS A 15 -4.52 3.30 8.67
N LYS A 16 -5.70 2.66 8.65
CA LYS A 16 -6.04 1.50 9.50
C LYS A 16 -5.09 0.31 9.32
N ILE A 17 -4.46 0.16 8.15
CA ILE A 17 -3.52 -0.94 7.89
C ILE A 17 -2.05 -0.52 8.03
N GLY A 18 -1.80 0.72 8.48
CA GLY A 18 -0.46 1.25 8.72
C GLY A 18 0.19 1.92 7.51
N LEU A 19 -0.60 2.35 6.52
CA LEU A 19 -0.11 3.19 5.42
C LEU A 19 -0.19 4.67 5.79
N ILE A 20 0.72 5.45 5.22
CA ILE A 20 0.79 6.91 5.23
C ILE A 20 0.13 7.41 3.95
N VAL A 21 -0.58 8.53 4.03
CA VAL A 21 -1.15 9.22 2.87
C VAL A 21 -0.05 10.06 2.23
N GLY A 22 0.29 9.74 0.98
CA GLY A 22 1.14 10.59 0.14
C GLY A 22 0.31 11.64 -0.58
N ILE A 23 -0.73 11.19 -1.28
CA ILE A 23 -1.74 12.03 -1.95
C ILE A 23 -3.11 11.45 -1.61
N SER A 24 -4.01 12.30 -1.11
CA SER A 24 -5.36 11.88 -0.68
C SER A 24 -6.07 11.16 -1.81
N GLU A 25 -6.64 9.99 -1.52
CA GLU A 25 -7.40 9.17 -2.49
C GLU A 25 -6.64 8.71 -3.75
N GLU A 26 -5.32 8.89 -3.80
CA GLU A 26 -4.50 8.53 -4.97
C GLU A 26 -3.27 7.69 -4.59
N VAL A 27 -2.53 8.07 -3.55
CA VAL A 27 -1.23 7.46 -3.21
C VAL A 27 -1.11 7.22 -1.70
N TYR A 28 -0.83 5.97 -1.33
CA TYR A 28 -0.50 5.55 0.02
C TYR A 28 0.81 4.75 0.03
N PHE A 29 1.55 4.81 1.13
CA PHE A 29 2.79 4.04 1.24
C PHE A 29 3.19 3.77 2.68
N CYS A 30 4.09 2.81 2.90
CA CYS A 30 4.81 2.69 4.16
C CYS A 30 6.23 2.18 3.95
N SER A 31 7.15 2.68 4.77
CA SER A 31 8.52 2.19 4.80
C SER A 31 8.56 0.82 5.48
N ILE A 32 9.09 -0.16 4.75
CA ILE A 32 9.42 -1.47 5.31
C ILE A 32 10.76 -1.35 6.05
N SER A 33 11.78 -0.76 5.42
CA SER A 33 13.10 -0.50 6.02
C SER A 33 13.71 0.77 5.43
N ARG A 34 14.94 1.14 5.83
CA ARG A 34 15.68 2.25 5.19
C ARG A 34 15.81 2.15 3.67
N VAL A 35 15.75 0.93 3.12
CA VAL A 35 15.98 0.67 1.68
C VAL A 35 14.78 -0.01 1.01
N SER A 36 13.60 -0.01 1.64
CA SER A 36 12.44 -0.67 1.03
C SER A 36 11.13 -0.07 1.53
N ALA A 37 10.18 0.10 0.61
CA ALA A 37 8.85 0.63 0.87
C ALA A 37 7.79 -0.16 0.09
N VAL A 38 6.57 -0.15 0.62
CA VAL A 38 5.36 -0.60 -0.07
C VAL A 38 4.58 0.63 -0.48
N TYR A 39 4.09 0.63 -1.72
CA TYR A 39 3.27 1.66 -2.31
C TYR A 39 1.91 1.07 -2.68
N VAL A 40 0.88 1.90 -2.63
CA VAL A 40 -0.48 1.65 -3.11
C VAL A 40 -0.92 2.90 -3.85
N GLU A 41 -1.10 2.80 -5.17
CA GLU A 41 -1.40 3.94 -6.02
C GLU A 41 -2.57 3.62 -6.95
N TYR A 42 -3.37 4.64 -7.27
CA TYR A 42 -4.39 4.57 -8.29
C TYR A 42 -3.79 4.91 -9.67
N ILE A 43 -3.65 3.90 -10.52
CA ILE A 43 -2.99 3.98 -11.84
C ILE A 43 -3.92 3.33 -12.87
N ASP A 44 -4.17 4.01 -14.00
CA ASP A 44 -4.96 3.50 -15.12
C ASP A 44 -6.31 2.87 -14.67
N GLU A 45 -7.06 3.66 -13.90
CA GLU A 45 -8.37 3.32 -13.33
C GLU A 45 -8.37 2.15 -12.32
N LYS A 46 -7.20 1.72 -11.84
CA LYS A 46 -7.06 0.58 -10.94
C LYS A 46 -6.15 0.92 -9.78
N TRP A 47 -6.44 0.34 -8.62
CA TRP A 47 -5.49 0.36 -7.52
C TRP A 47 -4.40 -0.67 -7.77
N VAL A 48 -3.16 -0.32 -7.49
CA VAL A 48 -1.99 -1.18 -7.62
C VAL A 48 -1.17 -1.09 -6.36
N ALA A 49 -0.81 -2.23 -5.77
CA ALA A 49 0.11 -2.30 -4.64
C ALA A 49 1.38 -3.06 -5.04
N TRP A 50 2.53 -2.50 -4.71
CA TRP A 50 3.82 -3.11 -4.95
C TRP A 50 4.83 -2.75 -3.86
N ARG A 51 5.89 -3.54 -3.78
CA ARG A 51 7.06 -3.26 -2.96
C ARG A 51 8.23 -2.91 -3.84
N GLU A 52 8.93 -1.86 -3.48
CA GLU A 52 10.25 -1.56 -4.03
C GLU A 52 11.33 -1.72 -2.98
N SER A 53 12.51 -2.13 -3.43
CA SER A 53 13.74 -2.03 -2.65
C SER A 53 14.77 -1.27 -3.46
N TYR A 54 15.68 -0.60 -2.76
CA TYR A 54 16.67 0.30 -3.35
C TYR A 54 18.08 -0.14 -2.97
N VAL A 55 19.05 0.18 -3.81
CA VAL A 55 20.47 0.06 -3.45
C VAL A 55 20.76 1.13 -2.37
N PRO A 56 21.36 0.77 -1.22
CA PRO A 56 21.60 1.71 -0.14
C PRO A 56 22.27 3.01 -0.59
N ASN A 57 21.80 4.15 -0.09
CA ASN A 57 22.30 5.50 -0.39
C ASN A 57 22.20 5.90 -1.87
N THR A 58 21.31 5.26 -2.63
CA THR A 58 21.00 5.65 -4.02
C THR A 58 19.51 5.60 -4.25
N ASN A 59 19.05 6.23 -5.33
CA ASN A 59 17.67 6.11 -5.82
C ASN A 59 17.50 4.93 -6.79
N ARG A 60 18.53 4.08 -6.95
CA ARG A 60 18.47 2.95 -7.87
C ARG A 60 17.63 1.84 -7.25
N ARG A 61 16.51 1.52 -7.89
CA ARG A 61 15.70 0.35 -7.54
C ARG A 61 16.51 -0.94 -7.73
N SER A 62 16.61 -1.74 -6.67
CA SER A 62 17.24 -3.06 -6.69
C SER A 62 16.23 -4.18 -6.94
N SER A 63 14.98 -4.01 -6.49
CA SER A 63 13.91 -4.98 -6.75
C SER A 63 12.53 -4.34 -6.81
N TYR A 64 11.63 -5.02 -7.51
CA TYR A 64 10.22 -4.71 -7.62
C TYR A 64 9.41 -5.98 -7.40
N LYS A 65 8.37 -5.91 -6.57
CA LYS A 65 7.43 -7.02 -6.35
C LYS A 65 6.01 -6.50 -6.35
N LEU A 66 5.22 -6.90 -7.35
CA LEU A 66 3.78 -6.67 -7.36
C LEU A 66 3.12 -7.48 -6.23
N ILE A 67 2.24 -6.83 -5.47
CA ILE A 67 1.46 -7.44 -4.38
C ILE A 67 0.05 -7.75 -4.87
N ALA A 68 -0.62 -6.76 -5.48
CA ALA A 68 -1.97 -6.89 -6.01
C ALA A 68 -2.29 -5.72 -6.97
N HIS A 69 -3.31 -5.91 -7.80
CA HIS A 69 -3.97 -4.83 -8.53
C HIS A 69 -5.48 -5.12 -8.65
N GLY A 70 -6.31 -4.09 -8.83
CA GLY A 70 -7.77 -4.23 -8.96
C GLY A 70 -8.54 -3.15 -8.18
N SER A 71 -9.63 -3.54 -7.51
CA SER A 71 -10.40 -2.62 -6.67
C SER A 71 -9.63 -2.22 -5.41
N PHE A 72 -10.00 -1.09 -4.82
CA PHE A 72 -9.39 -0.62 -3.58
C PHE A 72 -9.47 -1.67 -2.47
N GLU A 73 -10.64 -2.29 -2.27
CA GLU A 73 -10.85 -3.26 -1.19
C GLU A 73 -9.94 -4.48 -1.35
N LEU A 74 -9.82 -4.99 -2.58
CA LEU A 74 -8.95 -6.13 -2.88
C LEU A 74 -7.49 -5.78 -2.60
N VAL A 75 -7.04 -4.63 -3.09
CA VAL A 75 -5.65 -4.20 -2.98
C VAL A 75 -5.27 -3.91 -1.54
N ILE A 76 -6.12 -3.24 -0.76
CA ILE A 76 -5.89 -2.99 0.67
C ILE A 76 -5.90 -4.29 1.47
N ALA A 77 -6.81 -5.22 1.20
CA ALA A 77 -6.83 -6.52 1.88
C ALA A 77 -5.54 -7.33 1.63
N ARG A 78 -5.08 -7.36 0.37
CA ARG A 78 -3.81 -8.03 0.00
C ARG A 78 -2.60 -7.32 0.61
N THR A 79 -2.59 -6.00 0.63
CA THR A 79 -1.54 -5.19 1.26
C THR A 79 -1.47 -5.45 2.75
N LYS A 80 -2.61 -5.46 3.46
CA LYS A 80 -2.68 -5.81 4.89
C LYS A 80 -2.08 -7.18 5.18
N ASN A 81 -2.45 -8.20 4.39
CA ASN A 81 -1.92 -9.55 4.55
C ASN A 81 -0.41 -9.61 4.30
N TYR A 82 0.07 -8.89 3.29
CA TYR A 82 1.49 -8.80 2.97
C TYR A 82 2.30 -8.13 4.09
N LEU A 83 1.82 -7.00 4.62
CA LEU A 83 2.44 -6.31 5.75
C LEU A 83 2.44 -7.19 7.01
N GLY A 84 1.36 -7.94 7.27
CA GLY A 84 1.29 -8.91 8.35
C GLY A 84 2.29 -10.05 8.21
N TYR A 85 2.48 -10.57 6.99
CA TYR A 85 3.53 -11.56 6.70
C TYR A 85 4.94 -11.02 6.96
N ILE A 86 5.25 -9.80 6.48
CA ILE A 86 6.56 -9.17 6.71
C ILE A 86 6.81 -8.99 8.21
N LYS A 87 5.83 -8.49 8.96
CA LYS A 87 5.96 -8.27 10.41
C LYS A 87 6.29 -9.56 11.16
N ARG A 88 5.59 -10.66 10.85
CA ARG A 88 5.85 -11.98 11.47
C ARG A 88 7.24 -12.52 11.14
N ASN A 89 7.70 -12.37 9.91
CA ASN A 89 8.99 -12.89 9.48
C ASN A 89 10.18 -12.03 9.93
N ARG A 90 9.95 -10.88 10.59
CA ARG A 90 10.99 -10.04 11.16
C ARG A 90 11.48 -10.49 12.53
N GLY A 91 10.86 -11.51 13.14
CA GLY A 91 11.36 -12.15 14.34
C GLY A 91 11.34 -11.27 15.60
N TYR A 92 10.33 -10.42 15.76
CA TYR A 92 10.02 -9.77 17.04
C TYR A 92 8.90 -10.52 17.75
#